data_AF-A0A8I6TDP8-F1
#
_entry.id   AF-A0A8I6TDP8-F1
#
_cell.length_a   1.000
_cell.length_b   1.000
_cell.length_c   1.000
_cell.angle_alpha   90.00
_cell.angle_beta   90.00
_cell.angle_gamma   90.00
#
_symmetry.space_group_name_H-M   'P 1'
#
loop_
_entity.id
_entity.type
_entity.pdbx_description
1 polymer ?
#
loop_
_entity_poly.entity_id
_entity_poly.type
_entity_poly.pdbx_seq_one_letter_code
_entity_poly.pdbx_strand_id
1 'polypeptide(L)'
;MFPYTSLDVSAKNAYSKNDIADILTMANKSSLEIIPLIQTFGHLEFVLKLEKYMHLREVNKYPQAICPSKEQSLEVLKNMIDDVMLMHKGYIEYLHIGCDEVYQIGECNDCKVRNYNNKWNNEDLFLAHVTTLATYIRTVYPGVTPLIWDDQMRSISLTQLSSWKIGDLVEPVIWKYTTDVEAYLTGDLWDKYKIIFPNVWFGSAFKGAKFPDTMISPVEYYFDIHRSWKSVIAMYSNDVNFKGGILTGWQRFDHFSILCELLPVAIPSLAINIMYLSSNIKTLSELSVHVQKITGCSVFIYGDKRCSFPGNSLHEEIAKFSQLIYRIKLAKNHSIFKGWMTSYNLDNAFSNPSHVEEISKEILSLYMELMELETSIEMAMDEVYNNATTKEWINVYLEPYKNELKMIVDGRNKILATDHWPKRPIG
;
A
#
# COMPACT_ATOMS: atom_id res chain seq x y z
N MET A 1 -10.53 2.58 -8.46
CA MET A 1 -11.53 1.81 -7.66
C MET A 1 -12.48 1.13 -8.61
N PHE A 2 -12.89 -0.11 -8.32
CA PHE A 2 -13.75 -0.90 -9.22
C PHE A 2 -15.21 -0.38 -9.22
N PRO A 3 -15.90 -0.30 -10.37
CA PRO A 3 -17.26 0.19 -10.48
C PRO A 3 -18.29 -0.93 -10.29
N TYR A 4 -18.47 -1.39 -9.05
CA TYR A 4 -19.57 -2.28 -8.71
C TYR A 4 -20.92 -1.70 -9.15
N THR A 5 -21.71 -2.53 -9.82
CA THR A 5 -23.02 -2.17 -10.39
C THR A 5 -24.17 -2.81 -9.64
N SER A 6 -23.94 -3.95 -9.00
CA SER A 6 -24.93 -4.68 -8.23
C SER A 6 -25.04 -4.14 -6.78
N LEU A 7 -24.12 -3.26 -6.37
CA LEU A 7 -24.02 -2.72 -5.02
C LEU A 7 -23.75 -1.21 -5.04
N ASP A 8 -24.29 -0.50 -4.05
CA ASP A 8 -24.07 0.94 -3.86
C ASP A 8 -22.83 1.16 -2.97
N VAL A 9 -21.67 0.76 -3.50
CA VAL A 9 -20.36 0.82 -2.83
C VAL A 9 -19.29 1.53 -3.66
N SER A 10 -19.60 1.79 -4.93
CA SER A 10 -18.68 2.42 -5.88
C SER A 10 -18.44 3.88 -5.51
N ALA A 11 -17.18 4.27 -5.43
CA ALA A 11 -16.82 5.66 -5.27
C ALA A 11 -17.20 6.48 -6.51
N LYS A 12 -17.46 7.77 -6.33
CA LYS A 12 -17.85 8.69 -7.41
C LYS A 12 -16.79 8.84 -8.51
N ASN A 13 -15.53 8.53 -8.19
CA ASN A 13 -14.39 8.51 -9.09
C ASN A 13 -13.88 7.08 -9.35
N ALA A 14 -14.76 6.07 -9.24
CA ALA A 14 -14.46 4.73 -9.73
C ALA A 14 -14.24 4.73 -11.24
N TYR A 15 -13.54 3.71 -11.75
CA TYR A 15 -13.36 3.51 -13.18
C TYR A 15 -14.70 3.45 -13.91
N SER A 16 -14.77 3.92 -15.13
CA SER A 16 -15.90 3.60 -16.00
C SER A 16 -15.80 2.14 -16.48
N LYS A 17 -16.90 1.57 -16.97
CA LYS A 17 -16.86 0.24 -17.62
C LYS A 17 -15.93 0.25 -18.85
N ASN A 18 -15.84 1.38 -19.55
CA ASN A 18 -14.93 1.53 -20.69
C ASN A 18 -13.48 1.55 -20.23
N ASP A 19 -13.16 2.19 -19.10
CA ASP A 19 -11.79 2.21 -18.56
C ASP A 19 -11.32 0.77 -18.27
N ILE A 20 -12.19 -0.07 -17.69
CA ILE A 20 -11.87 -1.50 -17.46
C ILE A 20 -11.65 -2.23 -18.79
N ALA A 21 -12.53 -2.01 -19.78
CA ALA A 21 -12.39 -2.64 -21.10
C ALA A 21 -11.09 -2.20 -21.83
N ASP A 22 -10.71 -0.93 -21.68
CA ASP A 22 -9.48 -0.38 -22.24
C ASP A 22 -8.25 -0.99 -21.55
N ILE A 23 -8.26 -1.10 -20.23
CA ILE A 23 -7.19 -1.78 -19.46
C ILE A 23 -7.01 -3.22 -19.93
N LEU A 24 -8.10 -3.98 -20.05
CA LEU A 24 -8.06 -5.37 -20.51
C LEU A 24 -7.54 -5.49 -21.94
N THR A 25 -7.98 -4.59 -22.82
CA THR A 25 -7.53 -4.54 -24.22
C THR A 25 -6.04 -4.22 -24.31
N MET A 26 -5.56 -3.25 -23.53
CA MET A 26 -4.15 -2.87 -23.49
C MET A 26 -3.29 -4.01 -22.93
N ALA A 27 -3.71 -4.63 -21.83
CA ALA A 27 -3.02 -5.77 -21.24
C ALA A 27 -2.87 -6.92 -22.26
N ASN A 28 -3.96 -7.29 -22.92
CA ASN A 28 -3.95 -8.35 -23.94
C ASN A 28 -3.05 -7.99 -25.14
N LYS A 29 -3.07 -6.74 -25.62
CA LYS A 29 -2.16 -6.27 -26.68
C LYS A 29 -0.68 -6.30 -26.27
N SER A 30 -0.41 -6.20 -24.96
CA SER A 30 0.92 -6.28 -24.38
C SER A 30 1.30 -7.69 -23.92
N SER A 31 0.50 -8.71 -24.24
CA SER A 31 0.69 -10.09 -23.77
C SER A 31 0.76 -10.22 -22.24
N LEU A 32 -0.01 -9.38 -21.55
CA LEU A 32 -0.18 -9.41 -20.10
C LEU A 32 -1.54 -9.99 -19.74
N GLU A 33 -1.55 -10.93 -18.80
CA GLU A 33 -2.77 -11.43 -18.18
C GLU A 33 -3.18 -10.51 -17.02
N ILE A 34 -4.49 -10.35 -16.81
CA ILE A 34 -5.04 -9.61 -15.67
C ILE A 34 -5.63 -10.60 -14.66
N ILE A 35 -5.12 -10.54 -13.43
CA ILE A 35 -5.67 -11.27 -12.27
C ILE A 35 -6.33 -10.24 -11.34
N PRO A 36 -7.67 -10.18 -11.27
CA PRO A 36 -8.34 -9.27 -10.35
C PRO A 36 -8.15 -9.71 -8.90
N LEU A 37 -7.94 -8.75 -8.00
CA LEU A 37 -7.97 -8.93 -6.55
C LEU A 37 -9.23 -8.28 -5.97
N ILE A 38 -10.06 -9.08 -5.29
CA ILE A 38 -11.25 -8.64 -4.58
C ILE A 38 -11.06 -8.99 -3.11
N GLN A 39 -11.47 -8.10 -2.21
CA GLN A 39 -11.55 -8.42 -0.80
C GLN A 39 -12.89 -9.07 -0.46
N THR A 40 -12.85 -10.26 0.14
CA THR A 40 -14.07 -11.05 0.44
C THR A 40 -14.18 -11.52 1.89
N PHE A 41 -13.29 -11.06 2.78
CA PHE A 41 -13.43 -11.32 4.22
C PHE A 41 -12.89 -10.17 5.07
N GLY A 42 -11.57 -10.00 5.15
CA GLY A 42 -10.91 -8.82 5.69
C GLY A 42 -10.87 -7.68 4.67
N HIS A 43 -10.33 -6.52 5.08
CA HIS A 43 -10.15 -5.32 4.25
C HIS A 43 -11.41 -4.88 3.46
N LEU A 44 -12.59 -5.09 4.06
CA LEU A 44 -13.89 -4.71 3.49
C LEU A 44 -14.37 -3.34 3.96
N GLU A 45 -13.50 -2.49 4.51
CA GLU A 45 -13.89 -1.18 5.07
C GLU A 45 -14.56 -0.29 4.03
N PHE A 46 -14.22 -0.42 2.75
CA PHE A 46 -14.86 0.35 1.69
C PHE A 46 -16.36 0.05 1.53
N VAL A 47 -16.77 -1.19 1.82
CA VAL A 47 -18.18 -1.62 1.85
C VAL A 47 -18.77 -1.35 3.24
N LEU A 48 -18.12 -1.90 4.26
CA LEU A 48 -18.69 -2.01 5.59
C LEU A 48 -18.69 -0.70 6.35
N LYS A 49 -17.94 0.33 5.95
CA LYS A 49 -18.06 1.68 6.54
C LYS A 49 -19.42 2.34 6.26
N LEU A 50 -20.09 1.94 5.19
CA LEU A 50 -21.35 2.52 4.76
C LEU A 50 -22.49 2.03 5.66
N GLU A 51 -23.39 2.94 6.03
CA GLU A 51 -24.52 2.66 6.93
C GLU A 51 -25.35 1.45 6.46
N LYS A 52 -25.61 1.37 5.15
CA LYS A 52 -26.36 0.28 4.51
C LYS A 52 -25.79 -1.11 4.81
N TYR A 53 -24.47 -1.24 4.95
CA TYR A 53 -23.78 -2.54 5.12
C TYR A 53 -23.20 -2.73 6.53
N MET A 54 -23.36 -1.75 7.43
CA MET A 54 -22.82 -1.80 8.80
C MET A 54 -23.31 -3.03 9.58
N HIS A 55 -24.56 -3.44 9.37
CA HIS A 55 -25.15 -4.59 10.03
C HIS A 55 -24.51 -5.94 9.63
N LEU A 56 -23.67 -5.97 8.59
CA LEU A 56 -22.98 -7.17 8.12
C LEU A 56 -21.60 -7.36 8.76
N ARG A 57 -21.12 -6.39 9.55
CA ARG A 57 -19.81 -6.49 10.22
C ARG A 57 -19.76 -7.67 11.19
N GLU A 58 -18.57 -8.25 11.34
CA GLU A 58 -18.29 -9.22 12.40
C GLU A 58 -18.33 -8.53 13.77
N VAL A 59 -17.63 -7.41 13.92
CA VAL A 59 -17.73 -6.58 15.13
C VAL A 59 -18.30 -5.22 14.75
N ASN A 60 -19.40 -4.82 15.39
CA ASN A 60 -20.13 -3.60 15.03
C ASN A 60 -19.24 -2.34 14.94
N LYS A 61 -18.27 -2.23 15.84
CA LYS A 61 -17.31 -1.11 15.90
C LYS A 61 -16.32 -1.07 14.74
N TYR A 62 -16.03 -2.22 14.13
CA TYR A 62 -14.88 -2.47 13.28
C TYR A 62 -15.34 -2.80 11.84
N PRO A 63 -15.15 -1.91 10.86
CA PRO A 63 -15.60 -2.12 9.49
C PRO A 63 -14.66 -3.02 8.67
N GLN A 64 -13.66 -3.67 9.25
CA GLN A 64 -12.66 -4.44 8.51
C GLN A 64 -13.21 -5.78 7.99
N ALA A 65 -13.93 -6.52 8.84
CA ALA A 65 -14.32 -7.89 8.56
C ALA A 65 -15.85 -8.05 8.45
N ILE A 66 -16.27 -8.75 7.40
CA ILE A 66 -17.68 -9.14 7.21
C ILE A 66 -18.00 -10.40 8.01
N CYS A 67 -19.22 -10.52 8.51
CA CYS A 67 -19.69 -11.71 9.20
C CYS A 67 -20.04 -12.82 8.19
N PRO A 68 -19.33 -13.95 8.17
CA PRO A 68 -19.57 -15.03 7.20
C PRO A 68 -20.81 -15.88 7.53
N SER A 69 -21.46 -15.63 8.67
CA SER A 69 -22.62 -16.40 9.15
C SER A 69 -23.97 -15.78 8.78
N LYS A 70 -23.99 -14.63 8.10
CA LYS A 70 -25.20 -13.98 7.61
C LYS A 70 -25.40 -14.27 6.14
N GLU A 71 -26.60 -14.69 5.75
CA GLU A 71 -26.92 -14.97 4.33
C GLU A 71 -26.73 -13.73 3.44
N GLN A 72 -27.10 -12.55 3.95
CA GLN A 72 -26.90 -11.26 3.28
C GLN A 72 -25.42 -10.94 3.01
N SER A 73 -24.51 -11.39 3.87
CA SER A 73 -23.06 -11.24 3.61
C SER A 73 -22.65 -12.04 2.38
N LEU A 74 -23.11 -13.29 2.28
CA LEU A 74 -22.80 -14.14 1.13
C LEU A 74 -23.39 -13.57 -0.17
N GLU A 75 -24.60 -13.01 -0.12
CA GLU A 75 -25.21 -12.33 -1.27
C GLU A 75 -24.38 -11.13 -1.74
N VAL A 76 -23.97 -10.26 -0.82
CA VAL A 76 -23.10 -9.11 -1.13
C VAL A 76 -21.79 -9.56 -1.78
N LEU A 77 -21.15 -10.60 -1.22
CA LEU A 77 -19.88 -11.10 -1.74
C LEU A 77 -20.02 -11.74 -3.12
N LYS A 78 -21.08 -12.52 -3.36
CA LYS A 78 -21.37 -13.09 -4.69
C LYS A 78 -21.62 -11.99 -5.72
N ASN A 79 -22.38 -10.96 -5.37
CA ASN A 79 -22.62 -9.82 -6.26
C ASN A 79 -21.32 -9.07 -6.60
N MET A 80 -20.40 -8.91 -5.64
CA MET A 80 -19.07 -8.32 -5.88
C MET A 80 -18.23 -9.18 -6.83
N ILE A 81 -18.19 -10.50 -6.59
CA ILE A 81 -17.49 -11.45 -7.45
C ILE A 81 -18.08 -11.39 -8.86
N ASP A 82 -19.40 -11.49 -8.99
CA ASP A 82 -20.07 -11.51 -10.29
C ASP A 82 -19.84 -10.23 -11.09
N ASP A 83 -19.94 -9.05 -10.47
CA ASP A 83 -19.65 -7.78 -11.14
C ASP A 83 -18.22 -7.76 -11.73
N VAL A 84 -17.22 -8.23 -10.97
CA VAL A 84 -15.82 -8.30 -11.45
C VAL A 84 -15.67 -9.34 -12.56
N MET A 85 -16.19 -10.55 -12.35
CA MET A 85 -16.10 -11.65 -13.31
C MET A 85 -16.77 -11.30 -14.65
N LEU A 86 -17.93 -10.64 -14.61
CA LEU A 86 -18.66 -10.23 -15.81
C LEU A 86 -17.89 -9.16 -16.61
N MET A 87 -17.23 -8.21 -15.94
CA MET A 87 -16.43 -7.19 -16.63
C MET A 87 -15.11 -7.72 -17.19
N HIS A 88 -14.61 -8.85 -16.67
CA HIS A 88 -13.36 -9.47 -17.11
C HIS A 88 -13.56 -10.73 -17.96
N LYS A 89 -14.81 -10.98 -18.39
CA LYS A 89 -15.18 -12.20 -19.13
C LYS A 89 -14.32 -12.38 -20.39
N GLY A 90 -13.69 -13.55 -20.49
CA GLY A 90 -12.82 -13.92 -21.61
C GLY A 90 -11.34 -13.53 -21.45
N TYR A 91 -10.97 -12.88 -20.34
CA TYR A 91 -9.59 -12.46 -20.06
C TYR A 91 -8.97 -13.12 -18.82
N ILE A 92 -9.77 -13.87 -18.04
CA ILE A 92 -9.39 -14.32 -16.69
C ILE A 92 -9.23 -15.83 -16.59
N GLU A 93 -8.09 -16.27 -16.04
CA GLU A 93 -7.87 -17.65 -15.59
C GLU A 93 -7.76 -17.74 -14.06
N TYR A 94 -7.46 -16.62 -13.39
CA TYR A 94 -7.35 -16.52 -11.95
C TYR A 94 -8.20 -15.39 -11.38
N LEU A 95 -8.70 -15.60 -10.16
CA LEU A 95 -9.33 -14.56 -9.35
C LEU A 95 -8.76 -14.60 -7.94
N HIS A 96 -8.13 -13.53 -7.50
CA HIS A 96 -7.68 -13.44 -6.12
C HIS A 96 -8.80 -12.93 -5.22
N ILE A 97 -9.24 -13.74 -4.25
CA ILE A 97 -10.38 -13.44 -3.37
C ILE A 97 -10.00 -12.78 -2.03
N GLY A 98 -8.70 -12.53 -1.83
CA GLY A 98 -8.19 -11.80 -0.67
C GLY A 98 -8.14 -12.71 0.54
N CYS A 99 -8.99 -12.42 1.53
CA CYS A 99 -9.17 -13.18 2.78
C CYS A 99 -7.96 -13.12 3.74
N ASP A 100 -7.16 -12.08 3.64
CA ASP A 100 -6.08 -11.75 4.57
C ASP A 100 -6.60 -11.01 5.83
N GLU A 101 -5.79 -11.07 6.89
CA GLU A 101 -5.88 -10.19 8.06
C GLU A 101 -7.26 -10.11 8.74
N VAL A 102 -7.93 -11.25 8.90
CA VAL A 102 -9.29 -11.33 9.47
C VAL A 102 -9.25 -11.37 11.01
N TYR A 103 -8.80 -10.29 11.63
CA TYR A 103 -8.49 -10.25 13.07
C TYR A 103 -9.66 -10.57 14.01
N GLN A 104 -10.90 -10.19 13.66
CA GLN A 104 -12.07 -10.32 14.55
C GLN A 104 -12.96 -11.52 14.26
N ILE A 105 -12.47 -12.52 13.53
CA ILE A 105 -13.25 -13.69 13.13
C ILE A 105 -13.92 -14.39 14.34
N GLY A 106 -15.21 -14.70 14.22
CA GLY A 106 -15.95 -15.49 15.21
C GLY A 106 -16.40 -14.73 16.45
N GLU A 107 -16.21 -13.40 16.51
CA GLU A 107 -16.59 -12.60 17.67
C GLU A 107 -18.10 -12.30 17.75
N CYS A 108 -18.82 -12.31 16.63
CA CYS A 108 -20.24 -11.98 16.63
C CYS A 108 -21.13 -13.14 17.12
N ASN A 109 -22.37 -12.83 17.54
CA ASN A 109 -23.28 -13.86 18.04
C ASN A 109 -23.65 -14.90 16.97
N ASP A 110 -23.85 -14.48 15.71
CA ASP A 110 -24.20 -15.41 14.63
C ASP A 110 -23.08 -16.42 14.37
N CYS A 111 -21.83 -15.96 14.34
CA CYS A 111 -20.65 -16.82 14.20
C CYS A 111 -20.44 -17.71 15.43
N LYS A 112 -20.63 -17.20 16.65
CA LYS A 112 -20.57 -18.02 17.87
C LYS A 112 -21.60 -19.14 17.86
N VAL A 113 -22.83 -18.84 17.47
CA VAL A 113 -23.91 -19.84 17.35
C VAL A 113 -23.58 -20.85 16.25
N ARG A 114 -23.13 -20.40 15.08
CA ARG A 114 -22.72 -21.29 13.98
C ARG A 114 -21.57 -22.21 14.41
N ASN A 115 -20.55 -21.68 15.09
CA ASN A 115 -19.44 -22.47 15.57
C ASN A 115 -19.87 -23.49 16.61
N TYR A 116 -20.69 -23.09 17.59
CA TYR A 116 -21.24 -23.99 18.59
C TYR A 116 -22.04 -25.14 17.95
N ASN A 117 -22.97 -24.83 17.03
CA ASN A 117 -23.83 -25.83 16.39
C ASN A 117 -23.05 -26.84 15.55
N ASN A 118 -21.98 -26.40 14.88
CA ASN A 118 -21.16 -27.26 14.02
C ASN A 118 -19.95 -27.87 14.74
N LYS A 119 -19.74 -27.54 16.03
CA LYS A 119 -18.53 -27.91 16.80
C LYS A 119 -17.24 -27.44 16.12
N TRP A 120 -17.29 -26.22 15.59
CA TRP A 120 -16.20 -25.58 14.85
C TRP A 120 -15.41 -24.61 15.74
N ASN A 121 -14.14 -24.43 15.41
CA ASN A 121 -13.35 -23.29 15.87
C ASN A 121 -13.35 -22.16 14.82
N ASN A 122 -12.60 -21.08 15.07
CA ASN A 122 -12.52 -19.96 14.11
C ASN A 122 -11.82 -20.34 12.79
N GLU A 123 -10.90 -21.29 12.82
CA GLU A 123 -10.20 -21.79 11.64
C GLU A 123 -11.18 -22.58 10.74
N ASP A 124 -12.07 -23.38 11.32
CA ASP A 124 -13.17 -24.04 10.59
C ASP A 124 -14.14 -23.02 9.99
N LEU A 125 -14.47 -21.96 10.73
CA LEU A 125 -15.32 -20.88 10.20
C LEU A 125 -14.67 -20.19 9.00
N PHE A 126 -13.35 -19.95 9.06
CA PHE A 126 -12.57 -19.40 7.94
C PHE A 126 -12.60 -20.36 6.74
N LEU A 127 -12.28 -21.63 6.95
CA LEU A 127 -12.28 -22.64 5.88
C LEU A 127 -13.67 -22.85 5.27
N ALA A 128 -14.72 -22.78 6.08
CA ALA A 128 -16.11 -22.84 5.60
C ALA A 128 -16.44 -21.67 4.67
N HIS A 129 -16.03 -20.46 5.06
CA HIS A 129 -16.23 -19.25 4.26
C HIS A 129 -15.50 -19.34 2.92
N VAL A 130 -14.19 -19.63 2.95
CA VAL A 130 -13.36 -19.75 1.74
C VAL A 130 -13.87 -20.87 0.85
N THR A 131 -14.14 -22.05 1.40
CA THR A 131 -14.69 -23.19 0.65
C THR A 131 -16.00 -22.82 -0.05
N THR A 132 -16.87 -22.06 0.62
CA THR A 132 -18.15 -21.61 0.05
C THR A 132 -17.93 -20.70 -1.17
N LEU A 133 -17.06 -19.70 -1.05
CA LEU A 133 -16.77 -18.75 -2.14
C LEU A 133 -16.01 -19.41 -3.29
N ALA A 134 -14.98 -20.19 -2.99
CA ALA A 134 -14.18 -20.90 -3.99
C ALA A 134 -15.03 -21.92 -4.76
N THR A 135 -15.91 -22.66 -4.08
CA THR A 135 -16.85 -23.57 -4.74
C THR A 135 -17.81 -22.81 -5.66
N TYR A 136 -18.32 -21.66 -5.21
CA TYR A 136 -19.17 -20.80 -6.03
C TYR A 136 -18.46 -20.36 -7.31
N ILE A 137 -17.23 -19.82 -7.20
CA ILE A 137 -16.44 -19.35 -8.33
C ILE A 137 -16.18 -20.48 -9.32
N ARG A 138 -15.69 -21.63 -8.86
CA ARG A 138 -15.37 -22.78 -9.74
C ARG A 138 -16.60 -23.37 -10.42
N THR A 139 -17.78 -23.25 -9.80
CA THR A 139 -19.04 -23.76 -10.36
C THR A 139 -19.64 -22.80 -11.38
N VAL A 140 -19.70 -21.50 -11.05
CA VAL A 140 -20.34 -20.48 -11.89
C VAL A 140 -19.42 -20.00 -13.02
N TYR A 141 -18.11 -20.01 -12.78
CA TYR A 141 -17.08 -19.61 -13.74
C TYR A 141 -16.06 -20.74 -13.96
N PRO A 142 -16.46 -21.83 -14.65
CA PRO A 142 -15.56 -22.94 -14.96
C PRO A 142 -14.28 -22.47 -15.66
N GLY A 143 -13.14 -23.01 -15.21
CA GLY A 143 -11.81 -22.65 -15.71
C GLY A 143 -11.11 -21.56 -14.91
N VAL A 144 -11.81 -20.87 -14.00
CA VAL A 144 -11.19 -19.87 -13.12
C VAL A 144 -10.71 -20.50 -11.82
N THR A 145 -9.44 -20.25 -11.49
CA THR A 145 -8.78 -20.73 -10.27
C THR A 145 -8.75 -19.62 -9.21
N PRO A 146 -9.41 -19.80 -8.06
CA PRO A 146 -9.32 -18.83 -6.98
C PRO A 146 -7.93 -18.81 -6.34
N LEU A 147 -7.37 -17.61 -6.15
CA LEU A 147 -6.17 -17.35 -5.35
C LEU A 147 -6.56 -16.75 -4.01
N ILE A 148 -5.80 -17.03 -2.95
CA ILE A 148 -6.06 -16.52 -1.60
C ILE A 148 -4.75 -16.13 -0.92
N TRP A 149 -4.75 -15.08 -0.10
CA TRP A 149 -3.63 -14.83 0.79
C TRP A 149 -3.55 -15.92 1.87
N ASP A 150 -2.34 -16.37 2.18
CA ASP A 150 -2.15 -17.57 2.98
C ASP A 150 -2.19 -17.36 4.50
N ASP A 151 -2.09 -16.12 4.99
CA ASP A 151 -1.76 -15.79 6.38
C ASP A 151 -2.72 -16.43 7.39
N GLN A 152 -4.02 -16.44 7.10
CA GLN A 152 -5.05 -17.05 7.94
C GLN A 152 -4.97 -18.59 7.99
N MET A 153 -4.28 -19.23 7.03
CA MET A 153 -4.12 -20.69 6.99
C MET A 153 -2.85 -21.19 7.70
N ARG A 154 -1.93 -20.28 8.07
CA ARG A 154 -0.62 -20.67 8.61
C ARG A 154 -0.69 -21.44 9.92
N SER A 155 -1.62 -21.09 10.82
CA SER A 155 -1.79 -21.79 12.12
C SER A 155 -2.58 -23.09 11.99
N ILE A 156 -3.37 -23.25 10.93
CA ILE A 156 -4.31 -24.36 10.76
C ILE A 156 -3.55 -25.68 10.60
N SER A 157 -3.99 -26.71 11.31
CA SER A 157 -3.38 -28.04 11.27
C SER A 157 -3.51 -28.71 9.89
N LEU A 158 -2.56 -29.59 9.56
CA LEU A 158 -2.60 -30.40 8.33
C LEU A 158 -3.93 -31.16 8.19
N THR A 159 -4.33 -31.87 9.26
CA THR A 159 -5.55 -32.68 9.27
C THR A 159 -6.79 -31.85 8.98
N GLN A 160 -6.88 -30.64 9.54
CA GLN A 160 -8.02 -29.76 9.32
C GLN A 160 -8.03 -29.25 7.87
N LEU A 161 -6.92 -28.73 7.35
CA LEU A 161 -6.80 -28.32 5.94
C LEU A 161 -7.18 -29.46 4.98
N SER A 162 -6.70 -30.68 5.23
CA SER A 162 -7.05 -31.86 4.44
C SER A 162 -8.54 -32.20 4.52
N SER A 163 -9.14 -32.13 5.71
CA SER A 163 -10.56 -32.48 5.92
C SER A 163 -11.51 -31.55 5.15
N TRP A 164 -11.13 -30.28 5.01
CA TRP A 164 -11.85 -29.28 4.23
C TRP A 164 -11.56 -29.33 2.74
N LYS A 165 -10.58 -30.15 2.30
CA LYS A 165 -10.15 -30.26 0.90
C LYS A 165 -9.82 -28.92 0.24
N ILE A 166 -9.27 -28.00 1.02
CA ILE A 166 -9.09 -26.62 0.58
C ILE A 166 -8.13 -26.50 -0.61
N GLY A 167 -7.13 -27.38 -0.70
CA GLY A 167 -6.18 -27.42 -1.80
C GLY A 167 -6.76 -27.84 -3.16
N ASP A 168 -7.96 -28.44 -3.18
CA ASP A 168 -8.68 -28.73 -4.42
C ASP A 168 -9.42 -27.50 -4.97
N LEU A 169 -9.53 -26.44 -4.16
CA LEU A 169 -10.41 -25.29 -4.41
C LEU A 169 -9.65 -23.97 -4.64
N VAL A 170 -8.49 -23.78 -4.01
CA VAL A 170 -7.74 -22.52 -4.06
C VAL A 170 -6.23 -22.76 -4.19
N GLU A 171 -5.51 -21.80 -4.78
CA GLU A 171 -4.05 -21.75 -4.72
C GLU A 171 -3.60 -20.62 -3.77
N PRO A 172 -2.77 -20.88 -2.75
CA PRO A 172 -2.34 -19.86 -1.81
C PRO A 172 -1.24 -18.97 -2.41
N VAL A 173 -1.32 -17.68 -2.10
CA VAL A 173 -0.26 -16.69 -2.30
C VAL A 173 0.39 -16.41 -0.95
N ILE A 174 1.60 -16.92 -0.77
CA ILE A 174 2.34 -16.80 0.48
C ILE A 174 3.05 -15.47 0.53
N TRP A 175 2.57 -14.53 1.34
CA TRP A 175 3.10 -13.17 1.36
C TRP A 175 3.97 -12.87 2.57
N LYS A 176 5.10 -12.20 2.33
CA LYS A 176 5.93 -11.62 3.37
C LYS A 176 6.78 -10.50 2.81
N TYR A 177 6.80 -9.38 3.53
CA TYR A 177 7.47 -8.16 3.10
C TYR A 177 8.62 -7.76 4.04
N THR A 178 9.30 -8.73 4.66
CA THR A 178 10.49 -8.48 5.49
C THR A 178 11.74 -9.00 4.79
N THR A 179 12.91 -8.47 5.17
CA THR A 179 14.20 -8.80 4.53
C THR A 179 14.76 -10.18 4.93
N ASP A 180 14.04 -10.90 5.79
CA ASP A 180 14.35 -12.16 6.45
C ASP A 180 13.15 -13.12 6.37
N VAL A 181 12.55 -13.26 5.18
CA VAL A 181 11.37 -14.10 4.91
C VAL A 181 11.52 -15.51 5.48
N GLU A 182 12.71 -16.12 5.35
CA GLU A 182 13.02 -17.46 5.86
C GLU A 182 12.86 -17.60 7.38
N ALA A 183 12.96 -16.50 8.14
CA ALA A 183 12.79 -16.51 9.59
C ALA A 183 11.31 -16.63 10.00
N TYR A 184 10.39 -16.23 9.11
CA TYR A 184 8.94 -16.23 9.39
C TYR A 184 8.21 -17.39 8.73
N LEU A 185 8.66 -17.82 7.54
CA LEU A 185 8.06 -18.93 6.80
C LEU A 185 8.81 -20.23 7.13
N THR A 186 8.53 -20.77 8.32
CA THR A 186 9.22 -21.93 8.90
C THR A 186 8.95 -23.24 8.15
N GLY A 187 9.77 -24.28 8.40
CA GLY A 187 9.63 -25.61 7.79
C GLY A 187 8.24 -26.22 7.94
N ASP A 188 7.61 -26.06 9.12
CA ASP A 188 6.26 -26.56 9.39
C ASP A 188 5.20 -26.02 8.42
N LEU A 189 5.35 -24.78 7.94
CA LEU A 189 4.47 -24.21 6.92
C LEU A 189 4.58 -25.00 5.61
N TRP A 190 5.81 -25.19 5.13
CA TRP A 190 6.10 -25.84 3.86
C TRP A 190 5.79 -27.34 3.89
N ASP A 191 6.01 -27.99 5.05
CA ASP A 191 5.65 -29.40 5.26
C ASP A 191 4.14 -29.63 5.13
N LYS A 192 3.31 -28.68 5.56
CA LYS A 192 1.87 -28.71 5.31
C LYS A 192 1.55 -28.38 3.85
N TYR A 193 2.11 -27.30 3.33
CA TYR A 193 1.68 -26.76 2.04
C TYR A 193 2.06 -27.69 0.87
N LYS A 194 3.20 -28.39 0.94
CA LYS A 194 3.58 -29.40 -0.06
C LYS A 194 2.62 -30.59 -0.14
N ILE A 195 1.88 -30.86 0.93
CA ILE A 195 0.88 -31.94 1.00
C ILE A 195 -0.49 -31.44 0.55
N ILE A 196 -0.88 -30.24 0.97
CA ILE A 196 -2.22 -29.70 0.75
C ILE A 196 -2.39 -29.10 -0.64
N PHE A 197 -1.42 -28.31 -1.11
CA PHE A 197 -1.58 -27.46 -2.29
C PHE A 197 -0.72 -27.95 -3.46
N PRO A 198 -1.32 -28.30 -4.61
CA PRO A 198 -0.55 -28.67 -5.80
C PRO A 198 0.34 -27.54 -6.32
N ASN A 199 -0.12 -26.30 -6.18
CA ASN A 199 0.55 -25.09 -6.64
C ASN A 199 0.51 -24.03 -5.55
N VAL A 200 1.59 -23.27 -5.43
CA VAL A 200 1.65 -22.08 -4.58
C VAL A 200 2.24 -20.90 -5.33
N TRP A 201 2.00 -19.70 -4.83
CA TRP A 201 2.57 -18.45 -5.32
C TRP A 201 3.31 -17.74 -4.20
N PHE A 202 4.35 -16.98 -4.51
CA PHE A 202 4.96 -16.08 -3.52
C PHE A 202 4.43 -14.65 -3.68
N GLY A 203 4.28 -13.94 -2.56
CA GLY A 203 3.86 -12.56 -2.48
C GLY A 203 4.98 -11.69 -1.90
N SER A 204 5.55 -10.83 -2.72
CA SER A 204 6.56 -9.83 -2.35
C SER A 204 6.00 -8.42 -2.58
N ALA A 205 6.77 -7.38 -2.30
CA ALA A 205 6.37 -5.99 -2.53
C ALA A 205 7.49 -5.18 -3.20
N PHE A 206 7.12 -4.21 -4.02
CA PHE A 206 8.05 -3.20 -4.56
C PHE A 206 7.79 -1.79 -4.03
N LYS A 207 6.64 -1.57 -3.38
CA LYS A 207 6.25 -0.34 -2.68
C LYS A 207 5.14 -0.59 -1.66
N GLY A 208 4.99 0.34 -0.71
CA GLY A 208 3.86 0.45 0.21
C GLY A 208 3.82 -0.58 1.33
N ALA A 209 4.93 -1.26 1.62
CA ALA A 209 4.96 -2.36 2.59
C ALA A 209 5.91 -2.12 3.78
N LYS A 210 6.62 -0.99 3.83
CA LYS A 210 7.57 -0.69 4.92
C LYS A 210 6.95 0.18 6.02
N PHE A 211 6.52 1.39 5.69
CA PHE A 211 5.88 2.31 6.63
C PHE A 211 4.73 3.07 5.97
N PRO A 212 3.67 3.41 6.73
CA PRO A 212 2.45 4.03 6.20
C PRO A 212 2.63 5.48 5.73
N ASP A 213 3.73 6.15 6.09
CA ASP A 213 4.03 7.55 5.76
C ASP A 213 5.24 7.70 4.81
N THR A 214 5.70 6.60 4.20
CA THR A 214 6.84 6.64 3.29
C THR A 214 6.45 7.32 1.98
N MET A 215 7.18 8.38 1.59
CA MET A 215 7.03 9.02 0.28
C MET A 215 7.93 8.41 -0.79
N ILE A 216 9.22 8.25 -0.47
CA ILE A 216 10.24 7.71 -1.37
C ILE A 216 10.44 6.22 -1.10
N SER A 217 10.27 5.40 -2.12
CA SER A 217 10.43 3.94 -1.98
C SER A 217 11.85 3.55 -1.58
N PRO A 218 12.04 2.86 -0.45
CA PRO A 218 13.36 2.37 -0.02
C PRO A 218 13.78 1.17 -0.88
N VAL A 219 14.39 1.43 -2.04
CA VAL A 219 14.69 0.41 -3.06
C VAL A 219 15.56 -0.74 -2.52
N GLU A 220 16.55 -0.43 -1.68
CA GLU A 220 17.42 -1.45 -1.06
C GLU A 220 16.63 -2.44 -0.19
N TYR A 221 15.63 -1.94 0.56
CA TYR A 221 14.77 -2.78 1.39
C TYR A 221 13.95 -3.76 0.55
N TYR A 222 13.33 -3.27 -0.53
CA TYR A 222 12.57 -4.13 -1.45
C TYR A 222 13.47 -5.13 -2.18
N PHE A 223 14.67 -4.71 -2.59
CA PHE A 223 15.66 -5.62 -3.17
C PHE A 223 16.02 -6.76 -2.20
N ASP A 224 16.24 -6.44 -0.92
CA ASP A 224 16.58 -7.43 0.10
C ASP A 224 15.42 -8.40 0.41
N ILE A 225 14.16 -7.94 0.37
CA ILE A 225 12.98 -8.82 0.44
C ILE A 225 13.03 -9.86 -0.68
N HIS A 226 13.27 -9.42 -1.92
CA HIS A 226 13.34 -10.35 -3.06
C HIS A 226 14.54 -11.29 -2.99
N ARG A 227 15.67 -10.83 -2.46
CA ARG A 227 16.84 -11.69 -2.21
C ARG A 227 16.48 -12.81 -1.24
N SER A 228 15.80 -12.48 -0.15
CA SER A 228 15.32 -13.47 0.82
C SER A 228 14.29 -14.42 0.20
N TRP A 229 13.34 -13.92 -0.61
CA TRP A 229 12.42 -14.78 -1.36
C TRP A 229 13.11 -15.75 -2.33
N LYS A 230 14.14 -15.31 -3.07
CA LYS A 230 14.92 -16.22 -3.93
C LYS A 230 15.56 -17.36 -3.12
N SER A 231 16.05 -17.09 -1.92
CA SER A 231 16.60 -18.11 -1.03
C SER A 231 15.53 -19.12 -0.59
N VAL A 232 14.34 -18.64 -0.20
CA VAL A 232 13.19 -19.50 0.17
C VAL A 232 12.75 -20.37 -0.99
N ILE A 233 12.57 -19.80 -2.19
CA ILE A 233 12.18 -20.55 -3.38
C ILE A 233 13.22 -21.63 -3.69
N ALA A 234 14.52 -21.29 -3.66
CA ALA A 234 15.58 -22.27 -3.90
C ALA A 234 15.63 -23.39 -2.85
N MET A 235 15.22 -23.12 -1.61
CA MET A 235 15.17 -24.11 -0.53
C MET A 235 14.04 -25.12 -0.71
N TYR A 236 12.88 -24.69 -1.22
CA TYR A 236 11.66 -25.50 -1.25
C TYR A 236 11.19 -25.95 -2.64
N SER A 237 11.78 -25.45 -3.73
CA SER A 237 11.34 -25.74 -5.11
C SER A 237 11.44 -27.20 -5.53
N ASN A 238 12.15 -28.06 -4.76
CA ASN A 238 12.21 -29.50 -5.04
C ASN A 238 10.93 -30.24 -4.62
N ASP A 239 10.23 -29.74 -3.59
CA ASP A 239 9.05 -30.38 -3.00
C ASP A 239 7.77 -29.56 -3.22
N VAL A 240 7.91 -28.25 -3.46
CA VAL A 240 6.81 -27.30 -3.60
C VAL A 240 6.85 -26.68 -4.99
N ASN A 241 5.73 -26.74 -5.71
CA ASN A 241 5.62 -26.12 -7.02
C ASN A 241 5.25 -24.63 -6.90
N PHE A 242 6.24 -23.75 -7.02
CA PHE A 242 6.02 -22.30 -7.13
C PHE A 242 5.61 -21.94 -8.55
N LYS A 243 4.32 -21.67 -8.73
CA LYS A 243 3.72 -21.37 -10.05
C LYS A 243 4.08 -19.97 -10.55
N GLY A 244 4.30 -19.03 -9.63
CA GLY A 244 4.71 -17.67 -9.94
C GLY A 244 4.86 -16.79 -8.70
N GLY A 245 5.03 -15.49 -8.95
CA GLY A 245 5.19 -14.48 -7.90
C GLY A 245 4.35 -13.24 -8.17
N ILE A 246 3.82 -12.65 -7.09
CA ILE A 246 3.08 -11.39 -7.11
C ILE A 246 3.91 -10.33 -6.39
N LEU A 247 4.24 -9.25 -7.10
CA LEU A 247 4.93 -8.09 -6.53
C LEU A 247 3.90 -7.01 -6.26
N THR A 248 3.50 -6.87 -5.00
CA THR A 248 2.48 -5.93 -4.58
C THR A 248 3.01 -4.51 -4.55
N GLY A 249 2.14 -3.57 -4.93
CA GLY A 249 2.40 -2.15 -4.83
C GLY A 249 1.31 -1.45 -4.05
N TRP A 250 1.25 -1.70 -2.74
CA TRP A 250 0.21 -1.15 -1.87
C TRP A 250 0.24 0.37 -1.87
N GLN A 251 -0.93 0.99 -1.80
CA GLN A 251 -1.08 2.45 -1.83
C GLN A 251 -1.40 3.03 -0.44
N ARG A 252 -1.85 2.16 0.46
CA ARG A 252 -2.29 2.41 1.83
C ARG A 252 -2.13 1.11 2.63
N PHE A 253 -2.06 1.22 3.95
CA PHE A 253 -2.01 0.07 4.85
C PHE A 253 -3.41 -0.43 5.20
N ASP A 254 -4.39 0.46 5.22
CA ASP A 254 -5.81 0.11 5.24
C ASP A 254 -6.62 1.21 4.52
N HIS A 255 -7.95 1.07 4.49
CA HIS A 255 -8.82 2.03 3.82
C HIS A 255 -8.85 3.44 4.43
N PHE A 256 -8.48 3.57 5.71
CA PHE A 256 -8.49 4.84 6.46
C PHE A 256 -7.10 5.47 6.56
N SER A 257 -6.03 4.71 6.31
CA SER A 257 -4.67 5.23 6.36
C SER A 257 -4.41 6.22 5.22
N ILE A 258 -3.42 7.08 5.39
CA ILE A 258 -2.94 8.00 4.34
C ILE A 258 -2.32 7.25 3.14
N LEU A 259 -2.10 7.97 2.04
CA LEU A 259 -1.36 7.48 0.88
C LEU A 259 0.12 7.29 1.22
N CYS A 260 0.73 6.20 0.78
CA CYS A 260 2.19 6.00 0.80
C CYS A 260 2.71 5.64 -0.60
N GLU A 261 3.99 5.95 -0.86
CA GLU A 261 4.76 5.54 -2.03
C GLU A 261 3.94 5.55 -3.34
N LEU A 262 3.73 6.74 -3.91
CA LEU A 262 2.99 6.90 -5.16
C LEU A 262 3.62 6.06 -6.29
N LEU A 263 2.79 5.52 -7.21
CA LEU A 263 3.28 4.61 -8.25
C LEU A 263 4.43 5.18 -9.09
N PRO A 264 4.38 6.43 -9.64
CA PRO A 264 5.50 6.98 -10.40
C PRO A 264 6.80 7.09 -9.59
N VAL A 265 6.69 7.39 -8.29
CA VAL A 265 7.85 7.47 -7.39
C VAL A 265 8.51 6.09 -7.23
N ALA A 266 7.71 5.03 -7.25
CA ALA A 266 8.13 3.64 -7.06
C ALA A 266 8.57 2.91 -8.35
N ILE A 267 8.45 3.51 -9.53
CA ILE A 267 8.83 2.84 -10.81
C ILE A 267 10.29 2.35 -10.81
N PRO A 268 11.29 3.12 -10.32
CA PRO A 268 12.65 2.60 -10.22
C PRO A 268 12.75 1.37 -9.30
N SER A 269 11.99 1.35 -8.19
CA SER A 269 11.91 0.17 -7.30
C SER A 269 11.32 -1.02 -8.05
N LEU A 270 10.21 -0.84 -8.76
CA LEU A 270 9.59 -1.90 -9.57
C LEU A 270 10.57 -2.48 -10.59
N ALA A 271 11.26 -1.61 -11.34
CA ALA A 271 12.22 -2.02 -12.36
C ALA A 271 13.39 -2.82 -11.78
N ILE A 272 13.94 -2.39 -10.64
CA ILE A 272 15.01 -3.11 -9.93
C ILE A 272 14.54 -4.51 -9.51
N ASN A 273 13.36 -4.60 -8.90
CA ASN A 273 12.86 -5.84 -8.34
C ASN A 273 12.46 -6.86 -9.42
N ILE A 274 11.79 -6.41 -10.49
CA ILE A 274 11.49 -7.28 -11.65
C ILE A 274 12.79 -7.80 -12.26
N MET A 275 13.75 -6.92 -12.55
CA MET A 275 14.99 -7.32 -13.19
C MET A 275 15.85 -8.23 -12.31
N TYR A 276 15.84 -8.01 -10.99
CA TYR A 276 16.47 -8.94 -10.06
C TYR A 276 15.85 -10.33 -10.17
N LEU A 277 14.53 -10.44 -10.15
CA LEU A 277 13.84 -11.73 -10.25
C LEU A 277 14.02 -12.42 -11.61
N SER A 278 14.09 -11.64 -12.69
CA SER A 278 14.17 -12.16 -14.06
C SER A 278 15.60 -12.37 -14.58
N SER A 279 16.63 -12.13 -13.78
CA SER A 279 18.03 -12.25 -14.21
C SER A 279 18.93 -12.92 -13.18
N ASN A 280 20.18 -13.18 -13.59
CA ASN A 280 21.24 -13.71 -12.73
C ASN A 280 22.04 -12.61 -12.01
N ILE A 281 21.66 -11.34 -12.16
CA ILE A 281 22.36 -10.21 -11.54
C ILE A 281 22.15 -10.28 -10.02
N LYS A 282 23.24 -10.13 -9.26
CA LYS A 282 23.24 -10.32 -7.80
C LYS A 282 23.38 -9.03 -6.99
N THR A 283 23.79 -7.93 -7.62
CA THR A 283 24.14 -6.70 -6.90
C THR A 283 23.22 -5.55 -7.31
N LEU A 284 22.85 -4.73 -6.32
CA LEU A 284 22.02 -3.55 -6.56
C LEU A 284 22.72 -2.53 -7.47
N SER A 285 24.05 -2.40 -7.37
CA SER A 285 24.84 -1.51 -8.22
C SER A 285 24.76 -1.89 -9.69
N GLU A 286 24.95 -3.17 -10.02
CA GLU A 286 24.83 -3.65 -11.39
C GLU A 286 23.40 -3.52 -11.92
N LEU A 287 22.39 -3.82 -11.09
CA LEU A 287 20.99 -3.61 -11.44
C LEU A 287 20.71 -2.14 -11.74
N SER A 288 21.23 -1.21 -10.92
CA SER A 288 20.99 0.22 -11.10
C SER A 288 21.48 0.74 -12.46
N VAL A 289 22.62 0.24 -12.96
CA VAL A 289 23.15 0.62 -14.27
C VAL A 289 22.22 0.19 -15.40
N HIS A 290 21.63 -0.99 -15.29
CA HIS A 290 20.69 -1.50 -16.28
C HIS A 290 19.33 -0.80 -16.19
N VAL A 291 18.80 -0.57 -14.98
CA VAL A 291 17.55 0.19 -14.78
C VAL A 291 17.71 1.62 -15.28
N GLN A 292 18.84 2.27 -15.05
CA GLN A 292 19.08 3.62 -15.54
C GLN A 292 19.07 3.69 -17.08
N LYS A 293 19.56 2.65 -17.78
CA LYS A 293 19.47 2.60 -19.25
C LYS A 293 18.03 2.49 -19.76
N ILE A 294 17.15 1.83 -19.02
CA ILE A 294 15.74 1.61 -19.39
C ILE A 294 14.88 2.81 -19.02
N THR A 295 15.05 3.31 -17.79
CA THR A 295 14.18 4.31 -17.16
C THR A 295 14.72 5.73 -17.24
N GLY A 296 16.00 5.89 -17.63
CA GLY A 296 16.72 7.16 -17.56
C GLY A 296 17.07 7.61 -16.13
N CYS A 297 16.57 6.95 -15.10
CA CYS A 297 16.72 7.38 -13.71
C CYS A 297 17.86 6.68 -12.99
N SER A 298 18.61 7.45 -12.21
CA SER A 298 19.48 6.89 -11.18
C SER A 298 18.66 6.44 -9.97
N VAL A 299 18.91 5.22 -9.50
CA VAL A 299 18.30 4.66 -8.28
C VAL A 299 18.97 5.21 -7.01
N PHE A 300 20.23 5.64 -7.10
CA PHE A 300 21.00 6.15 -5.97
C PHE A 300 21.03 7.67 -5.88
N ILE A 301 20.75 8.37 -6.98
CA ILE A 301 20.81 9.84 -7.05
C ILE A 301 19.39 10.35 -7.24
N TYR A 302 18.76 10.73 -6.12
CA TYR A 302 17.46 11.38 -6.12
C TYR A 302 17.56 12.78 -6.76
N GLY A 303 16.67 13.06 -7.72
CA GLY A 303 16.66 14.34 -8.46
C GLY A 303 17.50 14.36 -9.75
N ASP A 304 17.90 13.20 -10.28
CA ASP A 304 18.50 13.10 -11.62
C ASP A 304 17.44 13.40 -12.69
N LYS A 305 17.59 14.54 -13.41
CA LYS A 305 16.63 15.07 -14.41
C LYS A 305 16.57 14.29 -15.73
N ARG A 306 16.90 13.00 -15.72
CA ARG A 306 17.06 12.18 -16.93
C ARG A 306 16.02 11.08 -17.03
N CYS A 307 15.09 11.03 -16.08
CA CYS A 307 14.02 10.06 -16.04
C CYS A 307 13.11 10.15 -17.28
N SER A 308 12.74 9.00 -17.85
CA SER A 308 12.03 8.92 -19.13
C SER A 308 10.75 8.06 -19.12
N PHE A 309 10.25 7.66 -17.95
CA PHE A 309 9.01 6.88 -17.81
C PHE A 309 7.76 7.74 -17.59
N PRO A 310 6.54 7.23 -17.84
CA PRO A 310 5.29 7.96 -17.55
C PRO A 310 5.16 8.35 -16.07
N GLY A 311 4.95 9.64 -15.80
CA GLY A 311 4.92 10.19 -14.44
C GLY A 311 6.31 10.52 -13.84
N ASN A 312 7.38 10.53 -14.65
CA ASN A 312 8.72 10.91 -14.19
C ASN A 312 8.78 12.28 -13.52
N SER A 313 8.01 13.26 -13.99
CA SER A 313 8.00 14.61 -13.43
C SER A 313 7.59 14.57 -11.95
N LEU A 314 6.58 13.76 -11.61
CA LEU A 314 6.16 13.59 -10.22
C LEU A 314 7.24 12.91 -9.37
N HIS A 315 7.94 11.91 -9.91
CA HIS A 315 9.07 11.29 -9.22
C HIS A 315 10.16 12.33 -8.89
N GLU A 316 10.52 13.18 -9.84
CA GLU A 316 11.53 14.23 -9.65
C GLU A 316 11.08 15.30 -8.65
N GLU A 317 9.84 15.78 -8.72
CA GLU A 317 9.34 16.79 -7.79
C GLU A 317 9.25 16.28 -6.35
N ILE A 318 8.80 15.04 -6.14
CA ILE A 318 8.77 14.43 -4.79
C ILE A 318 10.19 14.19 -4.26
N ALA A 319 11.16 13.85 -5.12
CA ALA A 319 12.56 13.75 -4.75
C ALA A 319 13.13 15.11 -4.28
N LYS A 320 12.85 16.20 -5.01
CA LYS A 320 13.24 17.56 -4.60
C LYS A 320 12.58 17.96 -3.29
N PHE A 321 11.29 17.66 -3.11
CA PHE A 321 10.57 17.93 -1.88
C PHE A 321 11.17 17.19 -0.68
N SER A 322 11.56 15.91 -0.85
CA SER A 322 12.26 15.16 0.19
C SER A 322 13.61 15.82 0.57
N GLN A 323 14.35 16.37 -0.40
CA GLN A 323 15.59 17.11 -0.14
C GLN A 323 15.32 18.44 0.58
N LEU A 324 14.25 19.14 0.21
CA LEU A 324 13.84 20.38 0.87
C LEU A 324 13.45 20.12 2.34
N ILE A 325 12.70 19.06 2.64
CA ILE A 325 12.40 18.65 4.02
C ILE A 325 13.67 18.43 4.83
N TYR A 326 14.67 17.76 4.24
CA TYR A 326 15.95 17.55 4.92
C TYR A 326 16.65 18.88 5.24
N ARG A 327 16.67 19.82 4.29
CA ARG A 327 17.22 21.17 4.51
C ARG A 327 16.45 21.97 5.56
N ILE A 328 15.12 21.89 5.58
CA ILE A 328 14.29 22.49 6.64
C ILE A 328 14.68 21.92 8.01
N LYS A 329 14.84 20.59 8.11
CA LYS A 329 15.30 19.94 9.35
C LYS A 329 16.69 20.41 9.77
N LEU A 330 17.63 20.57 8.83
CA LEU A 330 18.96 21.10 9.11
C LEU A 330 18.92 22.54 9.61
N ALA A 331 18.18 23.43 8.94
CA ALA A 331 18.01 24.82 9.33
C ALA A 331 17.43 24.94 10.76
N LYS A 332 16.42 24.12 11.09
CA LYS A 332 15.83 24.05 12.43
C LYS A 332 16.79 23.48 13.47
N ASN A 333 17.72 22.62 13.06
CA ASN A 333 18.71 22.03 13.95
C ASN A 333 19.90 22.98 14.24
N HIS A 334 20.05 24.05 13.45
CA HIS A 334 21.08 25.06 13.61
C HIS A 334 21.00 25.73 15.01
N SER A 335 22.16 26.06 15.59
CA SER A 335 22.26 26.63 16.94
C SER A 335 21.47 27.92 17.10
N ILE A 336 21.51 28.78 16.07
CA ILE A 336 20.75 30.03 16.04
C ILE A 336 19.24 29.78 16.07
N PHE A 337 18.77 28.80 15.30
CA PHE A 337 17.34 28.50 15.29
C PHE A 337 16.87 28.04 16.68
N LYS A 338 17.64 27.12 17.28
CA LYS A 338 17.33 26.56 18.61
C LYS A 338 17.35 27.58 19.73
N GLY A 339 18.18 28.62 19.65
CA GLY A 339 18.31 29.62 20.70
C GLY A 339 17.38 30.84 20.55
N TRP A 340 17.02 31.20 19.31
CA TRP A 340 16.42 32.52 19.01
C TRP A 340 15.19 32.46 18.11
N MET A 341 14.80 31.30 17.60
CA MET A 341 13.65 31.10 16.70
C MET A 341 12.71 30.00 17.20
N THR A 342 12.70 29.73 18.51
CA THR A 342 11.77 28.76 19.10
C THR A 342 10.32 29.24 18.97
N SER A 343 9.35 28.34 19.14
CA SER A 343 7.93 28.74 19.22
C SER A 343 7.70 29.85 20.24
N TYR A 344 8.33 29.77 21.41
CA TYR A 344 8.29 30.84 22.41
C TYR A 344 8.76 32.19 21.87
N ASN A 345 9.88 32.24 21.15
CA ASN A 345 10.40 33.49 20.59
C ASN A 345 9.45 34.09 19.54
N LEU A 346 8.97 33.23 18.64
CA LEU A 346 8.11 33.60 17.52
C LEU A 346 6.73 34.08 18.00
N ASP A 347 6.13 33.38 18.97
CA ASP A 347 4.80 33.68 19.49
C ASP A 347 4.77 34.98 20.31
N ASN A 348 5.85 35.26 21.06
CA ASN A 348 5.95 36.42 21.93
C ASN A 348 6.67 37.62 21.30
N ALA A 349 7.07 37.51 20.03
CA ALA A 349 7.89 38.51 19.34
C ALA A 349 9.14 38.95 20.16
N PHE A 350 9.73 37.99 20.88
CA PHE A 350 10.81 38.23 21.84
C PHE A 350 12.05 37.40 21.48
N SER A 351 13.04 38.05 20.87
CA SER A 351 14.33 37.46 20.51
C SER A 351 15.37 38.54 20.23
N ASN A 352 16.62 38.13 19.97
CA ASN A 352 17.68 39.04 19.53
C ASN A 352 17.60 39.23 17.99
N PRO A 353 17.29 40.44 17.48
CA PRO A 353 17.14 40.69 16.04
C PRO A 353 18.35 40.28 15.21
N SER A 354 19.58 40.48 15.70
CA SER A 354 20.80 40.15 14.95
C SER A 354 20.90 38.66 14.62
N HIS A 355 20.53 37.79 15.56
CA HIS A 355 20.51 36.34 15.33
C HIS A 355 19.36 35.93 14.40
N VAL A 356 18.21 36.59 14.51
CA VAL A 356 17.07 36.34 13.62
C VAL A 356 17.39 36.77 12.18
N GLU A 357 18.06 37.90 11.98
CA GLU A 357 18.51 38.37 10.66
C GLU A 357 19.49 37.40 9.99
N GLU A 358 20.44 36.85 10.75
CA GLU A 358 21.45 35.92 10.24
C GLU A 358 20.82 34.70 9.55
N ILE A 359 19.80 34.10 10.17
CA ILE A 359 19.12 32.90 9.63
C ILE A 359 17.94 33.24 8.69
N SER A 360 17.50 34.50 8.65
CA SER A 360 16.32 34.92 7.88
C SER A 360 16.41 34.58 6.40
N LYS A 361 17.58 34.75 5.78
CA LYS A 361 17.77 34.50 4.35
C LYS A 361 17.49 33.04 4.00
N GLU A 362 17.99 32.12 4.82
CA GLU A 362 17.79 30.68 4.61
C GLU A 362 16.32 30.31 4.78
N ILE A 363 15.67 30.76 5.85
CA ILE A 363 14.25 30.46 6.11
C ILE A 363 13.34 30.99 5.00
N LEU A 364 13.54 32.24 4.57
CA LEU A 364 12.75 32.82 3.48
C LEU A 364 12.98 32.06 2.16
N SER A 365 14.22 31.66 1.87
CA SER A 365 14.54 30.84 0.70
C SER A 365 13.82 29.49 0.74
N LEU A 366 13.85 28.79 1.88
CA LEU A 366 13.17 27.51 2.05
C LEU A 366 11.65 27.64 1.89
N TYR A 367 11.07 28.73 2.39
CA TYR A 367 9.63 28.98 2.26
C TYR A 367 9.22 29.27 0.81
N MET A 368 9.97 30.10 0.08
CA MET A 368 9.71 30.36 -1.34
C MET A 368 9.87 29.10 -2.19
N GLU A 369 10.94 28.32 -1.97
CA GLU A 369 11.19 27.06 -2.68
C GLU A 369 10.06 26.04 -2.42
N LEU A 370 9.51 25.99 -1.20
CA LEU A 370 8.37 25.13 -0.89
C LEU A 370 7.11 25.51 -1.67
N MET A 371 6.82 26.81 -1.80
CA MET A 371 5.66 27.31 -2.55
C MET A 371 5.78 27.01 -4.05
N GLU A 372 6.99 27.12 -4.61
CA GLU A 372 7.28 26.74 -6.01
C GLU A 372 7.13 25.24 -6.23
N LEU A 373 7.63 24.42 -5.29
CA LEU A 373 7.49 22.97 -5.34
C LEU A 373 6.03 22.52 -5.19
N GLU A 374 5.22 23.17 -4.34
CA GLU A 374 3.79 22.87 -4.22
C GLU A 374 3.10 22.97 -5.59
N THR A 375 3.30 24.09 -6.29
CA THR A 375 2.72 24.31 -7.63
C THR A 375 3.21 23.24 -8.62
N SER A 376 4.50 22.92 -8.59
CA SER A 376 5.10 21.93 -9.50
C SER A 376 4.62 20.51 -9.22
N ILE A 377 4.45 20.14 -7.95
CA ILE A 377 3.91 18.85 -7.53
C ILE A 377 2.44 18.74 -7.92
N GLU A 378 1.63 19.78 -7.71
CA GLU A 378 0.22 19.78 -8.13
C GLU A 378 0.08 19.52 -9.63
N MET A 379 0.86 20.23 -10.45
CA MET A 379 0.89 20.02 -11.90
C MET A 379 1.29 18.57 -12.26
N ALA A 380 2.36 18.06 -11.66
CA ALA A 380 2.83 16.70 -11.94
C ALA A 380 1.88 15.60 -11.42
N MET A 381 1.15 15.87 -10.34
CA MET A 381 0.12 14.98 -9.80
C MET A 381 -1.09 14.93 -10.73
N ASP A 382 -1.54 16.06 -11.25
CA ASP A 382 -2.73 16.16 -12.11
C ASP A 382 -2.56 15.45 -13.47
N GLU A 383 -1.32 15.19 -13.91
CA GLU A 383 -1.03 14.35 -15.07
C GLU A 383 -1.31 12.86 -14.84
N VAL A 384 -1.30 12.40 -13.59
CA VAL A 384 -1.35 10.97 -13.23
C VAL A 384 -2.57 10.61 -12.39
N TYR A 385 -3.01 11.52 -11.54
CA TYR A 385 -4.02 11.31 -10.53
C TYR A 385 -5.16 12.32 -10.66
N ASN A 386 -6.30 11.97 -10.07
CA ASN A 386 -7.39 12.93 -9.95
C ASN A 386 -7.10 13.95 -8.83
N ASN A 387 -7.79 15.09 -8.91
CA ASN A 387 -7.69 16.19 -7.96
C ASN A 387 -7.89 15.78 -6.48
N ALA A 388 -8.75 14.80 -6.20
CA ALA A 388 -8.98 14.35 -4.82
C ALA A 388 -7.72 13.69 -4.22
N THR A 389 -7.04 12.86 -5.01
CA THR A 389 -5.75 12.25 -4.64
C THR A 389 -4.65 13.31 -4.51
N THR A 390 -4.59 14.28 -5.42
CA THR A 390 -3.64 15.42 -5.34
C THR A 390 -3.80 16.17 -4.02
N LYS A 391 -5.02 16.61 -3.73
CA LYS A 391 -5.34 17.36 -2.51
C LYS A 391 -5.03 16.59 -1.23
N GLU A 392 -5.37 15.31 -1.19
CA GLU A 392 -5.08 14.47 -0.03
C GLU A 392 -3.57 14.41 0.22
N TRP A 393 -2.78 14.13 -0.83
CA TRP A 393 -1.33 14.00 -0.70
C TRP A 393 -0.69 15.32 -0.23
N ILE A 394 -1.08 16.45 -0.82
CA ILE A 394 -0.59 17.78 -0.43
C ILE A 394 -0.93 18.09 1.03
N ASN A 395 -2.17 17.85 1.45
CA ASN A 395 -2.61 18.10 2.83
C ASN A 395 -1.87 17.24 3.86
N VAL A 396 -1.54 16.00 3.51
CA VAL A 396 -0.85 15.08 4.42
C VAL A 396 0.65 15.41 4.51
N TYR A 397 1.30 15.63 3.38
CA TYR A 397 2.77 15.66 3.32
C TYR A 397 3.36 17.06 3.22
N LEU A 398 2.75 17.97 2.46
CA LEU A 398 3.33 19.28 2.15
C LEU A 398 2.82 20.37 3.10
N GLU A 399 1.50 20.42 3.28
CA GLU A 399 0.81 21.46 4.02
C GLU A 399 1.31 21.63 5.48
N PRO A 400 1.70 20.56 6.22
CA PRO A 400 2.30 20.72 7.55
C PRO A 400 3.60 21.54 7.54
N TYR A 401 4.48 21.32 6.56
CA TYR A 401 5.74 22.08 6.45
C TYR A 401 5.49 23.51 5.99
N LYS A 402 4.51 23.71 5.10
CA LYS A 402 4.13 25.04 4.61
C LYS A 402 3.58 25.90 5.74
N ASN A 403 2.68 25.34 6.55
CA ASN A 403 2.13 26.03 7.71
C ASN A 403 3.21 26.32 8.76
N GLU A 404 4.10 25.36 9.04
CA GLU A 404 5.21 25.59 9.95
C GLU A 404 6.14 26.72 9.48
N LEU A 405 6.62 26.67 8.23
CA LEU A 405 7.48 27.72 7.70
C LEU A 405 6.78 29.07 7.65
N LYS A 406 5.49 29.11 7.31
CA LYS A 406 4.69 30.33 7.35
C LYS A 406 4.67 30.93 8.75
N MET A 407 4.41 30.12 9.79
CA MET A 407 4.44 30.58 11.18
C MET A 407 5.81 31.13 11.57
N ILE A 408 6.89 30.47 11.14
CA ILE A 408 8.26 30.93 11.38
C ILE A 408 8.52 32.28 10.70
N VAL A 409 8.13 32.43 9.43
CA VAL A 409 8.29 33.68 8.67
C VAL A 409 7.48 34.82 9.30
N ASP A 410 6.23 34.55 9.67
CA ASP A 410 5.35 35.54 10.31
C ASP A 410 5.90 35.96 11.70
N GLY A 411 6.36 35.00 12.51
CA GLY A 411 7.00 35.27 13.81
C GLY A 411 8.31 36.03 13.68
N ARG A 412 9.15 35.68 12.70
CA ARG A 412 10.37 36.42 12.34
C ARG A 412 10.06 37.87 11.99
N ASN A 413 9.02 38.11 11.19
CA ASN A 413 8.61 39.46 10.82
C ASN A 413 8.17 40.28 12.03
N LYS A 414 7.44 39.67 12.99
CA LYS A 414 7.07 40.32 14.25
C LYS A 414 8.30 40.68 15.08
N ILE A 415 9.23 39.74 15.28
CA ILE A 415 10.46 39.98 16.06
C ILE A 415 11.24 41.17 15.50
N LEU A 416 11.43 41.23 14.18
CA LEU A 416 12.23 42.29 13.55
C LEU A 416 11.50 43.63 13.44
N ALA A 417 10.17 43.63 13.61
CA ALA A 417 9.38 44.85 13.74
C ALA A 417 9.37 45.39 15.19
N THR A 418 9.80 44.59 16.17
CA THR A 418 9.89 45.00 17.59
C THR A 418 11.18 45.78 17.83
N ASP A 419 11.06 47.04 18.25
CA ASP A 419 12.16 47.95 18.55
C ASP A 419 12.34 48.24 20.05
N HIS A 420 11.44 47.74 20.89
CA HIS A 420 11.49 47.85 22.35
C HIS A 420 10.96 46.59 23.04
N TRP A 421 11.51 46.25 24.22
CA TRP A 421 11.13 45.05 24.98
C TRP A 421 10.80 45.37 26.44
N PRO A 422 9.81 44.67 27.03
CA PRO A 422 9.53 44.81 28.46
C PRO A 422 10.73 44.32 29.29
N LYS A 423 10.91 44.90 30.48
CA LYS A 423 11.99 44.51 31.43
C LYS A 423 11.98 43.00 31.73
N ARG A 424 10.79 42.40 31.73
CA ARG A 424 10.58 40.95 31.78
C ARG A 424 9.51 40.61 30.75
N PRO A 425 9.78 39.71 29.78
CA PRO A 425 8.80 39.30 28.77
C PRO A 425 7.67 38.42 29.33
N ILE A 426 7.78 38.00 30.59
CA ILE A 426 6.83 37.10 31.27
C ILE A 426 6.23 37.88 32.45
N GLY A 427 4.97 38.25 32.30
CA GLY A 427 4.09 38.74 33.37
C GLY A 427 2.98 37.74 33.60
#